data_AF-A0A938SGA9-F1
#
_entry.id   AF-A0A938SGA9-F1
#
_cell.length_a   1.000
_cell.length_b   1.000
_cell.length_c   1.000
_cell.angle_alpha   90.00
_cell.angle_beta   90.00
_cell.angle_gamma   90.00
#
_symmetry.space_group_name_H-M   'P 1'
#
loop_
_entity.id
_entity.type
_entity.pdbx_description
1 polymer ?
#
loop_
_entity_poly.entity_id
_entity_poly.type
_entity_poly.pdbx_seq_one_letter_code
_entity_poly.pdbx_strand_id
1 'polypeptide(L)'
;LGHEQTKHLQEAGGTFCSSKPEVFAFLGDLFDELAQAFPYARHIHIGGDEFAHGFAKCPQCKARADEIGKDGLYAEHIMKLRKMLADRQRGMMIWWHEQGFTESAADKLAKDIVIFDWHYGNQRDYPSLDRLLKLDFSETWATPAITRYYSGNDDWLDTFGNIQGFMKAALRRKVPGQCTCTWVHGIWGGRNLFELNLYGLLFSAECSWNALASSDADFRRKFAAHWFGLEGENLDQEALQAIHAPFGERKEQKFWRDSRALEPILGEPPKDTAKRLRENPALVDDAKSLLAFCDRADAVLDKWARQAKRNKATVAFLKHDVHIHQAAARRILCVDAVLRWQEKAKAQPVAAASKDVIQPLEALVKDYEQMEAMFKRSVKEAGGGDCVDKHSWANTAKGDIWFRARAGREGVEKLIEALKQGATTEGL
;
A
#
# COMPACT_ATOMS: atom_id res chain seq x y z
N LEU A 1 0.17 -16.26 -13.76
CA LEU A 1 0.42 -17.38 -14.71
C LEU A 1 1.88 -17.88 -14.75
N GLY A 2 2.73 -17.59 -13.76
CA GLY A 2 4.16 -17.94 -13.82
C GLY A 2 4.50 -19.45 -13.70
N HIS A 3 3.52 -20.30 -13.44
CA HIS A 3 3.71 -21.75 -13.33
C HIS A 3 3.75 -22.42 -14.72
N GLU A 4 4.68 -23.37 -14.89
CA GLU A 4 4.88 -24.09 -16.16
C GLU A 4 3.58 -24.70 -16.69
N GLN A 5 2.78 -25.28 -15.78
CA GLN A 5 1.49 -25.91 -16.10
C GLN A 5 0.47 -24.94 -16.69
N THR A 6 0.59 -23.64 -16.42
CA THR A 6 -0.34 -22.60 -16.88
C THR A 6 0.22 -21.72 -18.00
N LYS A 7 1.49 -21.90 -18.40
CA LYS A 7 2.12 -21.08 -19.44
C LYS A 7 1.38 -21.16 -20.77
N HIS A 8 0.87 -22.33 -21.11
CA HIS A 8 0.11 -22.56 -22.35
C HIS A 8 -1.22 -21.80 -22.40
N LEU A 9 -1.71 -21.25 -21.28
CA LEU A 9 -2.93 -20.44 -21.18
C LEU A 9 -2.70 -18.95 -21.40
N GLN A 10 -1.43 -18.52 -21.43
CA GLN A 10 -1.07 -17.10 -21.47
C GLN A 10 -1.27 -16.47 -22.84
N GLU A 11 -1.55 -15.17 -22.81
CA GLU A 11 -1.28 -14.24 -23.90
C GLU A 11 0.04 -13.48 -23.66
N ALA A 12 0.23 -12.34 -24.33
CA ALA A 12 1.35 -11.46 -24.03
C ALA A 12 1.17 -10.77 -22.67
N GLY A 13 2.28 -10.34 -22.06
CA GLY A 13 2.24 -9.52 -20.84
C GLY A 13 1.72 -10.23 -19.57
N GLY A 14 1.63 -11.57 -19.58
CA GLY A 14 1.20 -12.35 -18.42
C GLY A 14 -0.31 -12.42 -18.20
N THR A 15 -1.11 -12.02 -19.20
CA THR A 15 -2.58 -12.11 -19.21
C THR A 15 -3.06 -13.46 -19.74
N PHE A 16 -4.34 -13.80 -19.58
CA PHE A 16 -4.93 -15.00 -20.19
C PHE A 16 -5.29 -14.76 -21.66
N CYS A 17 -5.08 -15.77 -22.50
CA CYS A 17 -5.58 -15.74 -23.88
C CYS A 17 -7.13 -15.78 -23.89
N SER A 18 -7.77 -14.67 -24.25
CA SER A 18 -9.24 -14.52 -24.22
C SER A 18 -10.00 -15.40 -25.21
N SER A 19 -9.32 -15.94 -26.23
CA SER A 19 -9.90 -16.79 -27.27
C SER A 19 -9.67 -18.30 -27.05
N LYS A 20 -8.96 -18.69 -25.98
CA LYS A 20 -8.53 -20.09 -25.79
C LYS A 20 -9.50 -20.88 -24.90
N PRO A 21 -10.12 -21.98 -25.38
CA PRO A 21 -11.08 -22.77 -24.59
C PRO A 21 -10.54 -23.27 -23.25
N GLU A 22 -9.27 -23.67 -23.19
CA GLU A 22 -8.61 -24.20 -22.01
C GLU A 22 -8.51 -23.17 -20.87
N VAL A 23 -8.51 -21.87 -21.20
CA VAL A 23 -8.59 -20.80 -20.20
C VAL A 23 -9.94 -20.85 -19.48
N PHE A 24 -11.03 -21.05 -20.21
CA PHE A 24 -12.36 -21.10 -19.62
C PHE A 24 -12.58 -22.39 -18.82
N ALA A 25 -11.98 -23.51 -19.21
CA ALA A 25 -11.96 -24.71 -18.38
C ALA A 25 -11.26 -24.44 -17.03
N PHE A 26 -10.04 -23.89 -17.09
CA PHE A 26 -9.27 -23.55 -15.89
C PHE A 26 -9.99 -22.55 -14.97
N LEU A 27 -10.53 -21.46 -15.53
CA LEU A 27 -11.30 -20.48 -14.74
C LEU A 27 -12.59 -21.08 -14.19
N GLY A 28 -13.18 -22.07 -14.88
CA GLY A 28 -14.35 -22.80 -14.43
C GLY A 28 -14.09 -23.58 -13.15
N ASP A 29 -12.99 -24.33 -13.13
CA ASP A 29 -12.55 -25.08 -11.95
C ASP A 29 -12.32 -24.12 -10.76
N LEU A 30 -11.67 -22.97 -11.00
CA LEU A 30 -11.48 -21.95 -9.97
C LEU A 30 -12.82 -21.38 -9.45
N PHE A 31 -13.79 -21.15 -10.34
CA PHE A 31 -15.12 -20.69 -9.93
C PHE A 31 -15.90 -21.76 -9.15
N ASP A 32 -15.69 -23.05 -9.43
CA ASP A 32 -16.25 -24.14 -8.62
C ASP A 32 -15.68 -24.13 -7.20
N GLU A 33 -14.35 -24.02 -7.08
CA GLU A 33 -13.67 -23.91 -5.78
C GLU A 33 -14.17 -22.70 -4.98
N LEU A 34 -14.28 -21.53 -5.62
CA LEU A 34 -14.79 -20.32 -4.97
C LEU A 34 -16.25 -20.46 -4.56
N ALA A 35 -17.10 -21.02 -5.41
CA ALA A 35 -18.51 -21.22 -5.10
C ALA A 35 -18.71 -22.21 -3.94
N GLN A 36 -17.86 -23.24 -3.85
CA GLN A 36 -17.85 -24.19 -2.75
C GLN A 36 -17.32 -23.58 -1.45
N ALA A 37 -16.23 -22.80 -1.51
CA ALA A 37 -15.63 -22.17 -0.34
C ALA A 37 -16.51 -21.06 0.25
N PHE A 38 -17.26 -20.34 -0.60
CA PHE A 38 -18.13 -19.24 -0.20
C PHE A 38 -19.59 -19.48 -0.61
N PRO A 39 -20.28 -20.46 0.00
CA PRO A 39 -21.57 -20.95 -0.48
C PRO A 39 -22.69 -19.90 -0.43
N TYR A 40 -22.54 -18.86 0.42
CA TYR A 40 -23.51 -17.79 0.59
C TYR A 40 -23.19 -16.51 -0.20
N ALA A 41 -22.04 -16.45 -0.86
CA ALA A 41 -21.70 -15.31 -1.71
C ALA A 41 -22.66 -15.25 -2.91
N ARG A 42 -23.33 -14.12 -3.08
CA ARG A 42 -24.24 -13.90 -4.23
C ARG A 42 -23.51 -13.52 -5.50
N HIS A 43 -22.30 -12.99 -5.37
CA HIS A 43 -21.51 -12.45 -6.46
C HIS A 43 -20.05 -12.88 -6.33
N ILE A 44 -19.36 -12.93 -7.48
CA ILE A 44 -17.91 -13.06 -7.56
C ILE A 44 -17.37 -11.87 -8.35
N HIS A 45 -16.40 -11.17 -7.76
CA HIS A 45 -15.66 -10.12 -8.45
C HIS A 45 -14.49 -10.74 -9.21
N ILE A 46 -14.48 -10.61 -10.55
CA ILE A 46 -13.50 -11.31 -11.41
C ILE A 46 -12.29 -10.45 -11.80
N GLY A 47 -12.25 -9.20 -11.35
CA GLY A 47 -11.24 -8.24 -11.78
C GLY A 47 -11.65 -7.58 -13.10
N GLY A 48 -10.81 -7.67 -14.13
CA GLY A 48 -11.13 -7.20 -15.48
C GLY A 48 -10.54 -5.83 -15.85
N ASP A 49 -9.51 -5.39 -15.13
CA ASP A 49 -8.70 -4.18 -15.30
C ASP A 49 -7.24 -4.50 -15.71
N GLU A 50 -6.46 -3.47 -16.04
CA GLU A 50 -5.01 -3.50 -16.25
C GLU A 50 -4.45 -4.59 -17.21
N PHE A 51 -5.26 -5.10 -18.13
CA PHE A 51 -4.84 -6.19 -19.04
C PHE A 51 -4.34 -5.68 -20.41
N ALA A 52 -4.56 -4.41 -20.73
CA ALA A 52 -4.40 -3.88 -22.08
C ALA A 52 -2.96 -3.95 -22.65
N HIS A 53 -1.93 -3.97 -21.80
CA HIS A 53 -0.53 -4.10 -22.25
C HIS A 53 -0.26 -5.45 -22.92
N GLY A 54 -1.03 -6.48 -22.59
CA GLY A 54 -0.93 -7.84 -23.12
C GLY A 54 -1.99 -8.22 -24.16
N PHE A 55 -3.04 -7.41 -24.29
CA PHE A 55 -4.29 -7.79 -24.92
C PHE A 55 -4.29 -7.78 -26.46
N ALA A 56 -4.91 -8.80 -27.06
CA ALA A 56 -5.07 -8.95 -28.51
C ALA A 56 -3.74 -8.95 -29.29
N LYS A 57 -2.70 -9.55 -28.71
CA LYS A 57 -1.35 -9.71 -29.26
C LYS A 57 -1.03 -11.13 -29.68
N CYS A 58 -1.60 -12.17 -29.07
CA CYS A 58 -1.36 -13.54 -29.55
C CYS A 58 -2.11 -13.80 -30.87
N PRO A 59 -1.71 -14.80 -31.69
CA PRO A 59 -2.35 -15.05 -32.97
C PRO A 59 -3.87 -15.27 -32.90
N GLN A 60 -4.36 -16.00 -31.89
CA GLN A 60 -5.79 -16.30 -31.74
C GLN A 60 -6.60 -15.06 -31.33
N CYS A 61 -6.15 -14.33 -30.32
CA CYS A 61 -6.82 -13.10 -29.87
C CYS A 61 -6.72 -12.01 -30.94
N LYS A 62 -5.59 -11.90 -31.64
CA LYS A 62 -5.43 -10.95 -32.74
C LYS A 62 -6.40 -11.26 -33.88
N ALA A 63 -6.46 -12.50 -34.35
CA ALA A 63 -7.38 -12.87 -35.43
C ALA A 63 -8.83 -12.56 -35.04
N ARG A 64 -9.22 -12.90 -33.80
CA ARG A 64 -10.56 -12.62 -33.30
C ARG A 64 -10.83 -11.13 -33.16
N ALA A 65 -9.89 -10.36 -32.63
CA ALA A 65 -10.03 -8.91 -32.51
C ALA A 65 -10.07 -8.20 -33.87
N ASP A 66 -9.39 -8.73 -34.90
CA ASP A 66 -9.47 -8.21 -36.27
C ASP A 66 -10.87 -8.40 -36.88
N GLU A 67 -11.60 -9.44 -36.46
CA GLU A 67 -12.98 -9.71 -36.90
C GLU A 67 -14.04 -8.86 -36.17
N ILE A 68 -13.95 -8.76 -34.83
CA ILE A 68 -15.03 -8.21 -33.99
C ILE A 68 -14.63 -6.97 -33.19
N GLY A 69 -13.41 -6.47 -33.36
CA GLY A 69 -12.85 -5.40 -32.55
C GLY A 69 -12.30 -5.89 -31.20
N LYS A 70 -11.42 -5.10 -30.59
CA LYS A 70 -10.86 -5.40 -29.26
C LYS A 70 -11.91 -5.29 -28.15
N ASP A 71 -12.81 -4.32 -28.27
CA ASP A 71 -14.00 -4.17 -27.41
C ASP A 71 -14.92 -5.38 -27.55
N GLY A 72 -15.12 -5.90 -28.77
CA GLY A 72 -15.84 -7.13 -29.02
C GLY A 72 -15.18 -8.35 -28.38
N LEU A 73 -13.86 -8.48 -28.49
CA LEU A 73 -13.11 -9.56 -27.84
C LEU A 73 -13.23 -9.49 -26.30
N TYR A 74 -13.14 -8.29 -25.73
CA TYR A 74 -13.33 -8.08 -24.30
C TYR A 74 -14.75 -8.47 -23.87
N ALA A 75 -15.78 -8.01 -24.60
CA ALA A 75 -17.16 -8.39 -24.34
C ALA A 75 -17.37 -9.90 -24.41
N GLU A 76 -16.82 -10.57 -25.42
CA GLU A 76 -16.93 -12.02 -25.58
C GLU A 76 -16.32 -12.77 -24.38
N HIS A 77 -15.14 -12.34 -23.91
CA HIS A 77 -14.50 -12.92 -22.74
C HIS A 77 -15.35 -12.75 -21.47
N ILE A 78 -15.77 -11.51 -21.18
CA ILE A 78 -16.57 -11.16 -20.00
C ILE A 78 -17.92 -11.89 -20.01
N MET A 79 -18.58 -11.99 -21.16
CA MET A 79 -19.87 -12.69 -21.26
C MET A 79 -19.75 -14.21 -21.09
N LYS A 80 -18.65 -14.82 -21.52
CA LYS A 80 -18.37 -16.24 -21.22
C LYS A 80 -18.18 -16.46 -19.72
N LEU A 81 -17.40 -15.62 -19.04
CA LEU A 81 -17.21 -15.72 -17.59
C LEU A 81 -18.53 -15.48 -16.83
N ARG A 82 -19.32 -14.49 -17.24
CA ARG A 82 -20.65 -14.24 -16.69
C ARG A 82 -21.54 -15.48 -16.80
N LYS A 83 -21.55 -16.15 -17.96
CA LYS A 83 -22.34 -17.37 -18.15
C LYS A 83 -21.89 -18.46 -17.18
N MET A 84 -20.59 -18.68 -17.02
CA MET A 84 -20.05 -19.69 -16.10
C MET A 84 -20.44 -19.40 -14.64
N LEU A 85 -20.45 -18.13 -14.23
CA LEU A 85 -20.92 -17.72 -12.91
C LEU A 85 -22.43 -17.89 -12.75
N ALA A 86 -23.22 -17.56 -13.78
CA ALA A 86 -24.67 -17.73 -13.78
C ALA A 86 -25.08 -19.20 -13.66
N ASP A 87 -24.36 -20.11 -14.35
CA ASP A 87 -24.57 -21.56 -14.23
C ASP A 87 -24.31 -22.07 -12.79
N ARG A 88 -23.50 -21.32 -12.01
CA ARG A 88 -23.22 -21.54 -10.58
C ARG A 88 -24.11 -20.71 -9.64
N GLN A 89 -25.14 -20.04 -10.17
CA GLN A 89 -26.02 -19.13 -9.42
C GLN A 89 -25.24 -18.03 -8.68
N ARG A 90 -24.26 -17.43 -9.37
CA ARG A 90 -23.47 -16.29 -8.91
C ARG A 90 -23.61 -15.14 -9.91
N GLY A 91 -23.81 -13.93 -9.40
CA GLY A 91 -23.68 -12.70 -10.19
C GLY A 91 -22.21 -12.34 -10.40
N MET A 92 -21.94 -11.44 -11.35
CA MET A 92 -20.58 -11.03 -11.70
C MET A 92 -20.35 -9.57 -11.36
N MET A 93 -19.18 -9.28 -10.80
CA MET A 93 -18.69 -7.92 -10.57
C MET A 93 -17.35 -7.75 -11.29
N ILE A 94 -17.12 -6.56 -11.85
CA ILE A 94 -15.87 -6.22 -12.54
C ILE A 94 -15.39 -4.83 -12.12
N TRP A 95 -14.08 -4.62 -12.22
CA TRP A 95 -13.53 -3.28 -12.21
C TRP A 95 -13.95 -2.53 -13.47
N TRP A 96 -14.23 -1.24 -13.33
CA TRP A 96 -14.22 -0.34 -14.46
C TRP A 96 -12.82 -0.31 -15.06
N HIS A 97 -12.69 -0.57 -16.37
CA HIS A 97 -11.40 -0.60 -17.02
C HIS A 97 -10.91 0.81 -17.35
N GLU A 98 -9.72 1.17 -16.86
CA GLU A 98 -9.17 2.53 -16.89
C GLU A 98 -8.93 3.08 -18.31
N GLN A 99 -8.75 2.19 -19.30
CA GLN A 99 -8.61 2.53 -20.73
C GLN A 99 -9.92 2.51 -21.53
N GLY A 100 -11.08 2.41 -20.89
CA GLY A 100 -12.38 2.58 -21.55
C GLY A 100 -12.96 1.32 -22.22
N PHE A 101 -12.42 0.13 -21.92
CA PHE A 101 -12.96 -1.12 -22.45
C PHE A 101 -14.39 -1.39 -21.94
N THR A 102 -14.68 -1.06 -20.68
CA THR A 102 -16.02 -1.21 -20.11
C THR A 102 -17.05 -0.35 -20.86
N GLU A 103 -16.75 0.92 -21.13
CA GLU A 103 -17.68 1.80 -21.86
C GLU A 103 -17.82 1.43 -23.34
N SER A 104 -16.70 1.16 -24.03
CA SER A 104 -16.74 0.83 -25.46
C SER A 104 -17.46 -0.49 -25.75
N ALA A 105 -17.40 -1.43 -24.82
CA ALA A 105 -18.09 -2.71 -24.92
C ALA A 105 -19.51 -2.70 -24.32
N ALA A 106 -19.99 -1.59 -23.76
CA ALA A 106 -21.19 -1.57 -22.92
C ALA A 106 -22.46 -2.12 -23.61
N ASP A 107 -22.63 -1.90 -24.92
CA ASP A 107 -23.77 -2.41 -25.70
C ASP A 107 -23.73 -3.93 -25.89
N LYS A 108 -22.56 -4.54 -25.69
CA LYS A 108 -22.31 -5.98 -25.83
C LYS A 108 -22.29 -6.69 -24.46
N LEU A 109 -22.28 -5.94 -23.37
CA LEU A 109 -22.24 -6.46 -22.00
C LEU A 109 -23.64 -6.56 -21.42
N ALA A 110 -23.88 -7.63 -20.64
CA ALA A 110 -25.12 -7.76 -19.91
C ALA A 110 -25.21 -6.71 -18.79
N LYS A 111 -26.40 -6.16 -18.62
CA LYS A 111 -26.65 -5.05 -17.70
C LYS A 111 -26.71 -5.46 -16.23
N ASP A 112 -26.81 -6.75 -15.93
CA ASP A 112 -26.75 -7.28 -14.56
C ASP A 112 -25.32 -7.45 -14.03
N ILE A 113 -24.30 -7.03 -14.78
CA ILE A 113 -22.91 -6.98 -14.30
C ILE A 113 -22.77 -5.74 -13.40
N VAL A 114 -22.23 -5.94 -12.19
CA VAL A 114 -21.92 -4.84 -11.27
C VAL A 114 -20.58 -4.23 -11.63
N ILE A 115 -20.53 -2.90 -11.78
CA ILE A 115 -19.31 -2.17 -12.17
C ILE A 115 -18.71 -1.42 -10.97
N PHE A 116 -17.44 -1.67 -10.67
CA PHE A 116 -16.71 -1.01 -9.58
C PHE A 116 -15.87 0.14 -10.14
N ASP A 117 -16.28 1.39 -9.89
CA ASP A 117 -15.63 2.62 -10.37
C ASP A 117 -14.51 3.07 -9.43
N TRP A 118 -13.27 2.65 -9.73
CA TRP A 118 -12.13 2.82 -8.81
C TRP A 118 -11.34 4.10 -9.03
N HIS A 119 -11.05 4.78 -7.92
CA HIS A 119 -10.27 6.03 -7.90
C HIS A 119 -9.31 6.06 -6.72
N TYR A 120 -8.03 6.26 -7.01
CA TYR A 120 -6.98 6.30 -5.98
C TYR A 120 -6.98 7.59 -5.15
N GLY A 121 -7.17 8.75 -5.79
CA GLY A 121 -6.91 10.05 -5.17
C GLY A 121 -8.12 10.99 -5.11
N ASN A 122 -7.97 12.06 -4.33
CA ASN A 122 -8.99 13.07 -4.16
C ASN A 122 -9.23 13.85 -5.46
N GLN A 123 -10.50 14.06 -5.81
CA GLN A 123 -10.91 14.78 -7.01
C GLN A 123 -11.95 15.85 -6.70
N ARG A 124 -12.02 16.87 -7.55
CA ARG A 124 -13.06 17.91 -7.44
C ARG A 124 -14.46 17.34 -7.64
N ASP A 125 -14.60 16.36 -8.53
CA ASP A 125 -15.81 15.57 -8.77
C ASP A 125 -15.43 14.26 -9.48
N TYR A 126 -16.39 13.34 -9.65
CA TYR A 126 -16.19 11.99 -10.18
C TYR A 126 -17.06 11.77 -11.43
N PRO A 127 -16.66 12.30 -12.60
CA PRO A 127 -17.47 12.24 -13.82
C PRO A 127 -17.57 10.82 -14.41
N SER A 128 -16.75 9.87 -13.95
CA SER A 128 -16.89 8.44 -14.25
C SER A 128 -18.26 7.90 -13.87
N LEU A 129 -18.81 8.33 -12.73
CA LEU A 129 -20.16 7.97 -12.32
C LEU A 129 -21.21 8.39 -13.36
N ASP A 130 -21.11 9.61 -13.90
CA ASP A 130 -22.05 10.08 -14.93
C ASP A 130 -21.92 9.30 -16.24
N ARG A 131 -20.72 8.82 -16.58
CA ARG A 131 -20.50 7.97 -17.74
C ARG A 131 -21.11 6.60 -17.51
N LEU A 132 -20.80 5.95 -16.39
CA LEU A 132 -21.24 4.59 -16.08
C LEU A 132 -22.76 4.49 -15.90
N LEU A 133 -23.38 5.45 -15.21
CA LEU A 133 -24.82 5.48 -15.02
C LEU A 133 -25.60 5.64 -16.33
N LYS A 134 -25.00 6.20 -17.39
CA LYS A 134 -25.61 6.29 -18.73
C LYS A 134 -25.54 4.99 -19.53
N LEU A 135 -24.80 3.98 -19.05
CA LEU A 135 -24.62 2.71 -19.75
C LEU A 135 -25.63 1.64 -19.33
N ASP A 136 -26.59 2.00 -18.47
CA ASP A 136 -27.70 1.17 -17.99
C ASP A 136 -27.28 -0.12 -17.27
N PHE A 137 -26.08 -0.16 -16.67
CA PHE A 137 -25.74 -1.24 -15.75
C PHE A 137 -26.59 -1.14 -14.47
N SER A 138 -27.12 -2.27 -14.02
CA SER A 138 -28.01 -2.40 -12.87
C SER A 138 -27.40 -1.87 -11.57
N GLU A 139 -26.09 -2.05 -11.41
CA GLU A 139 -25.35 -1.55 -10.26
C GLU A 139 -23.99 -0.99 -10.68
N THR A 140 -23.75 0.26 -10.31
CA THR A 140 -22.41 0.88 -10.32
C THR A 140 -22.04 1.18 -8.88
N TRP A 141 -20.84 0.86 -8.45
CA TRP A 141 -20.36 1.08 -7.09
C TRP A 141 -19.21 2.07 -7.10
N ALA A 142 -19.22 3.03 -6.19
CA ALA A 142 -18.13 3.99 -6.03
C ALA A 142 -17.01 3.34 -5.19
N THR A 143 -15.79 3.26 -5.72
CA THR A 143 -14.71 2.52 -5.06
C THR A 143 -13.48 3.39 -4.76
N PRO A 144 -13.52 4.17 -3.65
CA PRO A 144 -12.36 4.94 -3.21
C PRO A 144 -11.25 4.01 -2.72
N ALA A 145 -10.00 4.49 -2.70
CA ALA A 145 -8.88 3.75 -2.15
C ALA A 145 -8.27 4.43 -0.92
N ILE A 146 -7.77 3.59 -0.01
CA ILE A 146 -6.79 4.01 1.00
C ILE A 146 -5.42 3.89 0.36
N THR A 147 -4.82 5.03 0.04
CA THR A 147 -3.55 5.12 -0.68
C THR A 147 -2.35 5.34 0.21
N ARG A 148 -2.58 5.62 1.51
CA ARG A 148 -1.51 5.73 2.49
C ARG A 148 -0.59 4.53 2.32
N TYR A 149 0.70 4.79 2.10
CA TYR A 149 1.81 3.84 1.92
C TYR A 149 2.11 3.32 0.49
N TYR A 150 1.50 3.88 -0.56
CA TYR A 150 1.71 3.49 -1.97
C TYR A 150 2.42 4.54 -2.86
N SER A 151 2.40 5.85 -2.55
CA SER A 151 2.86 6.95 -3.43
C SER A 151 3.45 8.19 -2.71
N GLY A 152 4.11 9.09 -3.47
CA GLY A 152 4.68 10.34 -2.94
C GLY A 152 3.67 11.45 -2.57
N ASN A 153 2.38 11.19 -2.74
CA ASN A 153 1.29 12.11 -2.37
C ASN A 153 0.46 11.59 -1.17
N ASP A 154 0.95 10.55 -0.50
CA ASP A 154 0.28 9.81 0.57
C ASP A 154 0.16 10.59 1.88
N ASP A 155 -0.89 11.38 1.98
CA ASP A 155 -1.36 11.90 3.26
C ASP A 155 -2.83 11.50 3.49
N TRP A 156 -3.25 11.54 4.75
CA TRP A 156 -4.64 11.26 5.06
C TRP A 156 -5.59 12.32 4.49
N LEU A 157 -5.12 13.50 4.08
CA LEU A 157 -5.97 14.51 3.45
C LEU A 157 -6.43 14.05 2.07
N ASP A 158 -5.54 13.45 1.27
CA ASP A 158 -5.89 12.87 -0.02
C ASP A 158 -6.82 11.65 0.14
N THR A 159 -6.49 10.73 1.05
CA THR A 159 -7.35 9.55 1.32
C THR A 159 -8.73 9.97 1.83
N PHE A 160 -8.81 10.86 2.82
CA PHE A 160 -10.09 11.31 3.39
C PHE A 160 -10.88 12.14 2.37
N GLY A 161 -10.19 13.02 1.64
CA GLY A 161 -10.77 13.79 0.56
C GLY A 161 -11.36 12.90 -0.53
N ASN A 162 -10.65 11.86 -0.93
CA ASN A 162 -11.13 10.88 -1.90
C ASN A 162 -12.40 10.17 -1.39
N ILE A 163 -12.31 9.54 -0.21
CA ILE A 163 -13.44 8.81 0.39
C ILE A 163 -14.67 9.71 0.52
N GLN A 164 -14.52 10.87 1.16
CA GLN A 164 -15.64 11.76 1.46
C GLN A 164 -16.19 12.42 0.19
N GLY A 165 -15.30 12.90 -0.69
CA GLY A 165 -15.65 13.51 -1.97
C GLY A 165 -16.41 12.55 -2.88
N PHE A 166 -15.90 11.32 -2.99
CA PHE A 166 -16.52 10.29 -3.81
C PHE A 166 -17.88 9.88 -3.25
N MET A 167 -18.02 9.71 -1.92
CA MET A 167 -19.32 9.38 -1.33
C MET A 167 -20.34 10.50 -1.47
N LYS A 168 -19.93 11.76 -1.37
CA LYS A 168 -20.81 12.90 -1.69
C LYS A 168 -21.24 12.90 -3.16
N ALA A 169 -20.33 12.58 -4.08
CA ALA A 169 -20.62 12.49 -5.50
C ALA A 169 -21.57 11.32 -5.82
N ALA A 170 -21.33 10.16 -5.20
CA ALA A 170 -22.13 8.95 -5.28
C ALA A 170 -23.56 9.20 -4.77
N LEU A 171 -23.70 9.84 -3.60
CA LEU A 171 -25.01 10.20 -3.02
C LEU A 171 -25.81 11.12 -3.95
N ARG A 172 -25.20 12.18 -4.51
CA ARG A 172 -25.86 13.09 -5.46
C ARG A 172 -26.41 12.35 -6.68
N ARG A 173 -25.71 11.31 -7.11
CA ARG A 173 -26.02 10.50 -8.31
C ARG A 173 -26.80 9.23 -8.00
N LYS A 174 -27.17 9.01 -6.72
CA LYS A 174 -27.92 7.83 -6.25
C LYS A 174 -27.23 6.50 -6.58
N VAL A 175 -25.89 6.49 -6.50
CA VAL A 175 -25.08 5.28 -6.67
C VAL A 175 -25.41 4.30 -5.53
N PRO A 176 -25.71 3.02 -5.83
CA PRO A 176 -26.27 2.08 -4.86
C PRO A 176 -25.25 1.47 -3.87
N GLY A 177 -23.95 1.52 -4.17
CA GLY A 177 -22.95 0.80 -3.39
C GLY A 177 -21.58 1.47 -3.33
N GLN A 178 -20.78 1.00 -2.37
CA GLN A 178 -19.38 1.39 -2.19
C GLN A 178 -18.54 0.15 -1.87
N CYS A 179 -17.34 0.08 -2.44
CA CYS A 179 -16.30 -0.84 -2.00
C CYS A 179 -14.97 -0.09 -1.85
N THR A 180 -14.47 0.03 -0.62
CA THR A 180 -13.19 0.72 -0.38
C THR A 180 -12.02 -0.22 -0.57
N CYS A 181 -11.09 0.16 -1.43
CA CYS A 181 -9.92 -0.64 -1.74
C CYS A 181 -8.75 -0.30 -0.83
N THR A 182 -8.01 -1.31 -0.43
CA THR A 182 -6.71 -1.16 0.24
C THR A 182 -5.73 -2.08 -0.45
N TRP A 183 -4.64 -1.52 -0.96
CA TRP A 183 -3.61 -2.30 -1.66
C TRP A 183 -2.51 -2.68 -0.67
N VAL A 184 -2.94 -3.32 0.43
CA VAL A 184 -2.08 -3.72 1.56
C VAL A 184 -1.01 -4.68 1.06
N HIS A 185 0.20 -4.58 1.62
CA HIS A 185 1.29 -5.52 1.32
C HIS A 185 1.79 -5.58 -0.14
N GLY A 186 1.35 -4.65 -1.01
CA GLY A 186 1.74 -4.63 -2.42
C GLY A 186 3.26 -4.64 -2.62
N ILE A 187 3.71 -5.55 -3.50
CA ILE A 187 4.93 -5.70 -4.35
C ILE A 187 6.25 -4.99 -3.94
N TRP A 188 6.21 -3.82 -3.33
CA TRP A 188 7.32 -2.92 -3.05
C TRP A 188 7.57 -2.62 -1.54
N GLY A 189 6.82 -3.22 -0.61
CA GLY A 189 7.24 -3.36 0.79
C GLY A 189 7.07 -2.15 1.73
N GLY A 190 7.10 -2.47 3.03
CA GLY A 190 7.78 -1.65 4.05
C GLY A 190 6.99 -0.63 4.87
N ARG A 191 5.73 -0.28 4.55
CA ARG A 191 4.93 0.61 5.43
C ARG A 191 3.42 0.40 5.37
N ASN A 192 2.92 -0.26 4.31
CA ASN A 192 1.51 -0.57 4.15
C ASN A 192 1.06 -1.76 5.01
N LEU A 193 1.05 -1.58 6.33
CA LEU A 193 0.65 -2.59 7.30
C LEU A 193 -0.88 -2.64 7.41
N PHE A 194 -1.44 -3.85 7.42
CA PHE A 194 -2.89 -4.06 7.45
C PHE A 194 -3.59 -3.24 8.55
N GLU A 195 -3.10 -3.34 9.79
CA GLU A 195 -3.69 -2.68 10.96
C GLU A 195 -3.80 -1.15 10.79
N LEU A 196 -2.86 -0.53 10.07
CA LEU A 196 -2.82 0.93 9.88
C LEU A 196 -3.88 1.42 8.88
N ASN A 197 -4.45 0.53 8.07
CA ASN A 197 -5.52 0.84 7.13
C ASN A 197 -6.90 0.88 7.79
N LEU A 198 -7.06 0.29 8.98
CA LEU A 198 -8.36 0.25 9.70
C LEU A 198 -8.90 1.66 9.99
N TYR A 199 -8.02 2.63 10.23
CA TYR A 199 -8.41 4.03 10.43
C TYR A 199 -9.15 4.61 9.21
N GLY A 200 -8.62 4.39 8.00
CA GLY A 200 -9.28 4.84 6.77
C GLY A 200 -10.50 4.00 6.42
N LEU A 201 -10.50 2.70 6.71
CA LEU A 201 -11.65 1.81 6.45
C LEU A 201 -12.86 2.23 7.31
N LEU A 202 -12.65 2.56 8.58
CA LEU A 202 -13.72 3.06 9.45
C LEU A 202 -14.21 4.45 9.01
N PHE A 203 -13.32 5.33 8.56
CA PHE A 203 -13.74 6.61 7.98
C PHE A 203 -14.59 6.39 6.72
N SER A 204 -14.21 5.41 5.91
CA SER A 204 -14.96 5.03 4.72
C SER A 204 -16.33 4.50 5.07
N ALA A 205 -16.46 3.67 6.10
CA ALA A 205 -17.76 3.19 6.60
C ALA A 205 -18.64 4.34 7.13
N GLU A 206 -18.05 5.31 7.85
CA GLU A 206 -18.78 6.50 8.29
C GLU A 206 -19.30 7.31 7.09
N CYS A 207 -18.47 7.52 6.07
CA CYS A 207 -18.87 8.20 4.84
C CYS A 207 -19.93 7.41 4.04
N SER A 208 -19.89 6.08 4.03
CA SER A 208 -20.93 5.25 3.39
C SER A 208 -22.29 5.48 4.03
N TRP A 209 -22.32 5.58 5.37
CA TRP A 209 -23.55 5.68 6.13
C TRP A 209 -24.08 7.12 6.22
N ASN A 210 -23.17 8.11 6.22
CA ASN A 210 -23.52 9.52 6.43
C ASN A 210 -22.59 10.49 5.66
N ALA A 211 -22.56 10.35 4.34
CA ALA A 211 -21.65 11.10 3.45
C ALA A 211 -21.65 12.64 3.64
N LEU A 212 -22.75 13.24 4.11
CA LEU A 212 -22.86 14.69 4.30
C LEU A 212 -22.35 15.18 5.66
N ALA A 213 -22.35 14.34 6.69
CA ALA A 213 -22.01 14.75 8.06
C ALA A 213 -20.56 14.43 8.47
N SER A 214 -19.85 13.60 7.70
CA SER A 214 -18.47 13.21 8.05
C SER A 214 -17.58 14.45 8.10
N SER A 215 -16.93 14.70 9.23
CA SER A 215 -15.86 15.71 9.34
C SER A 215 -14.61 15.05 9.91
N ASP A 216 -13.44 15.44 9.41
CA ASP A 216 -12.19 14.80 9.80
C ASP A 216 -11.94 14.94 11.31
N ALA A 217 -12.29 16.10 11.89
CA ALA A 217 -12.08 16.37 13.30
C ALA A 217 -13.02 15.57 14.21
N ASP A 218 -14.30 15.50 13.87
CA ASP A 218 -15.25 14.71 14.62
C ASP A 218 -14.95 13.21 14.49
N PHE A 219 -14.57 12.75 13.30
CA PHE A 219 -14.12 11.38 13.08
C PHE A 219 -12.89 11.04 13.93
N ARG A 220 -11.85 11.88 13.91
CA ARG A 220 -10.63 11.68 14.73
C ARG A 220 -10.94 11.52 16.21
N ARG A 221 -11.78 12.43 16.74
CA ARG A 221 -12.26 12.38 18.13
C ARG A 221 -13.01 11.08 18.42
N LYS A 222 -13.99 10.73 17.58
CA LYS A 222 -14.79 9.50 17.73
C LYS A 222 -13.95 8.24 17.60
N PHE A 223 -13.04 8.18 16.64
CA PHE A 223 -12.12 7.07 16.45
C PHE A 223 -11.29 6.88 17.72
N ALA A 224 -10.65 7.94 18.23
CA ALA A 224 -9.87 7.85 19.45
C ALA A 224 -10.72 7.37 20.67
N ALA A 225 -11.91 7.93 20.84
CA ALA A 225 -12.81 7.57 21.93
C ALA A 225 -13.35 6.14 21.84
N HIS A 226 -13.83 5.71 20.67
CA HIS A 226 -14.53 4.44 20.50
C HIS A 226 -13.59 3.28 20.16
N TRP A 227 -12.62 3.49 19.27
CA TRP A 227 -11.68 2.45 18.85
C TRP A 227 -10.74 2.07 19.98
N PHE A 228 -10.16 3.06 20.67
CA PHE A 228 -9.23 2.81 21.77
C PHE A 228 -9.88 2.82 23.15
N GLY A 229 -11.08 3.38 23.30
CA GLY A 229 -11.71 3.57 24.61
C GLY A 229 -11.07 4.72 25.42
N LEU A 230 -10.51 5.72 24.74
CA LEU A 230 -9.85 6.87 25.38
C LEU A 230 -10.88 7.90 25.85
N GLU A 231 -10.52 8.63 26.89
CA GLU A 231 -11.30 9.72 27.46
C GLU A 231 -10.42 10.98 27.52
N GLY A 232 -10.99 12.14 27.17
CA GLY A 232 -10.28 13.41 27.18
C GLY A 232 -10.93 14.44 26.27
N GLU A 233 -10.65 15.72 26.53
CA GLU A 233 -11.24 16.84 25.78
C GLU A 233 -10.52 17.08 24.43
N ASN A 234 -9.25 16.68 24.32
CA ASN A 234 -8.39 16.98 23.16
C ASN A 234 -8.16 15.80 22.20
N LEU A 235 -9.05 14.79 22.21
CA LEU A 235 -8.85 13.55 21.43
C LEU A 235 -8.72 13.76 19.92
N ASP A 236 -9.37 14.78 19.36
CA ASP A 236 -9.17 15.16 17.94
C ASP A 236 -7.72 15.53 17.65
N GLN A 237 -7.15 16.44 18.45
CA GLN A 237 -5.79 16.94 18.27
C GLN A 237 -4.75 15.86 18.55
N GLU A 238 -5.01 15.01 19.54
CA GLU A 238 -4.17 13.83 19.80
C GLU A 238 -4.18 12.87 18.60
N ALA A 239 -5.34 12.57 18.03
CA ALA A 239 -5.42 11.72 16.84
C ALA A 239 -4.82 12.38 15.59
N LEU A 240 -4.89 13.71 15.49
CA LEU A 240 -4.19 14.45 14.45
C LEU A 240 -2.68 14.22 14.57
N GLN A 241 -2.13 14.34 15.78
CA GLN A 241 -0.69 14.18 16.02
C GLN A 241 -0.20 12.72 16.01
N ALA A 242 -1.03 11.76 16.41
CA ALA A 242 -0.64 10.36 16.50
C ALA A 242 -0.88 9.56 15.22
N ILE A 243 -1.89 9.94 14.42
CA ILE A 243 -2.35 9.16 13.26
C ILE A 243 -2.35 9.98 11.98
N HIS A 244 -2.98 11.16 12.01
CA HIS A 244 -3.38 11.86 10.79
C HIS A 244 -2.24 12.68 10.16
N ALA A 245 -1.41 13.32 10.98
CA ALA A 245 -0.24 14.12 10.59
C ALA A 245 0.96 13.94 11.55
N PRO A 246 1.38 12.69 11.87
CA PRO A 246 2.44 12.44 12.85
C PRO A 246 3.82 12.96 12.42
N PHE A 247 4.01 13.23 11.13
CA PHE A 247 5.27 13.69 10.55
C PHE A 247 5.20 15.13 10.02
N GLY A 248 4.25 15.91 10.54
CA GLY A 248 3.99 17.29 10.15
C GLY A 248 3.01 17.43 9.00
N GLU A 249 2.58 18.66 8.76
CA GLU A 249 1.78 19.02 7.60
C GLU A 249 2.58 18.81 6.31
N ARG A 250 1.88 18.61 5.19
CA ARG A 250 2.47 18.36 3.88
C ARG A 250 3.57 19.36 3.46
N LYS A 251 3.44 20.63 3.85
CA LYS A 251 4.42 21.70 3.55
C LYS A 251 5.70 21.60 4.38
N GLU A 252 5.62 20.96 5.53
CA GLU A 252 6.73 20.77 6.47
C GLU A 252 7.53 19.51 6.14
N GLN A 253 6.88 18.51 5.55
CA GLN A 253 7.50 17.24 5.17
C GLN A 253 8.58 17.42 4.09
N LYS A 254 9.71 16.74 4.27
CA LYS A 254 10.89 16.76 3.37
C LYS A 254 11.09 15.41 2.72
N PHE A 255 12.27 14.80 2.86
CA PHE A 255 12.58 13.48 2.28
C PHE A 255 11.63 12.37 2.76
N TRP A 256 10.99 12.53 3.92
CA TRP A 256 10.05 11.56 4.49
C TRP A 256 8.61 11.70 4.00
N ARG A 257 8.34 12.66 3.10
CA ARG A 257 7.01 12.80 2.48
C ARG A 257 6.65 11.57 1.65
N ASP A 258 7.63 10.99 0.96
CA ASP A 258 7.43 9.85 0.07
C ASP A 258 7.86 8.55 0.78
N SER A 259 6.93 7.62 0.99
CA SER A 259 7.25 6.31 1.56
C SER A 259 8.25 5.54 0.69
N ARG A 260 8.24 5.75 -0.63
CA ARG A 260 9.21 5.16 -1.57
C ARG A 260 10.60 5.76 -1.45
N ALA A 261 10.75 6.91 -0.80
CA ALA A 261 12.05 7.49 -0.47
C ALA A 261 12.62 6.93 0.85
N LEU A 262 11.75 6.53 1.79
CA LEU A 262 12.16 5.93 3.07
C LEU A 262 12.69 4.50 2.89
N GLU A 263 12.08 3.71 2.01
CA GLU A 263 12.47 2.31 1.79
C GLU A 263 13.94 2.17 1.34
N PRO A 264 14.47 2.92 0.36
CA PRO A 264 15.90 2.92 0.03
C PRO A 264 16.81 3.33 1.19
N ILE A 265 16.45 4.34 1.98
CA ILE A 265 17.26 4.80 3.12
C ILE A 265 17.46 3.67 4.13
N LEU A 266 16.40 2.90 4.38
CA LEU A 266 16.44 1.76 5.30
C LEU A 266 16.99 0.48 4.67
N GLY A 267 16.73 0.23 3.39
CA GLY A 267 17.03 -1.05 2.73
C GLY A 267 18.39 -1.12 2.04
N GLU A 268 19.00 0.02 1.69
CA GLU A 268 20.27 0.05 0.96
C GLU A 268 21.51 0.03 1.89
N PRO A 269 22.66 -0.40 1.36
CA PRO A 269 23.93 -0.31 2.07
C PRO A 269 24.27 1.11 2.56
N PRO A 270 25.01 1.26 3.67
CA PRO A 270 25.34 2.58 4.25
C PRO A 270 26.00 3.56 3.28
N LYS A 271 26.79 3.07 2.32
CA LYS A 271 27.44 3.87 1.28
C LYS A 271 26.47 4.69 0.44
N ASP A 272 25.26 4.19 0.21
CA ASP A 272 24.27 4.87 -0.59
C ASP A 272 23.60 5.99 0.23
N THR A 273 23.53 5.85 1.56
CA THR A 273 23.18 6.96 2.46
C THR A 273 24.29 8.02 2.47
N ALA A 274 25.55 7.60 2.52
CA ALA A 274 26.69 8.52 2.48
C ALA A 274 26.77 9.30 1.17
N LYS A 275 26.51 8.64 0.02
CA LYS A 275 26.37 9.31 -1.28
C LYS A 275 25.29 10.40 -1.23
N ARG A 276 24.08 10.08 -0.73
CA ARG A 276 22.98 11.05 -0.59
C ARG A 276 23.37 12.24 0.30
N LEU A 277 24.10 11.99 1.39
CA LEU A 277 24.58 13.05 2.30
C LEU A 277 25.60 13.97 1.63
N ARG A 278 26.50 13.44 0.78
CA ARG A 278 27.44 14.27 0.01
C ARG A 278 26.72 15.13 -1.02
N GLU A 279 25.69 14.58 -1.66
CA GLU A 279 24.88 15.29 -2.66
C GLU A 279 23.94 16.33 -2.02
N ASN A 280 23.45 16.05 -0.81
CA ASN A 280 22.55 16.93 -0.07
C ASN A 280 22.84 16.92 1.45
N PRO A 281 23.76 17.78 1.93
CA PRO A 281 24.09 17.87 3.35
C PRO A 281 22.91 18.31 4.25
N ALA A 282 21.89 18.99 3.70
CA ALA A 282 20.72 19.42 4.45
C ALA A 282 19.89 18.24 5.01
N LEU A 283 20.09 17.02 4.49
CA LEU A 283 19.48 15.80 5.02
C LEU A 283 19.74 15.59 6.51
N VAL A 284 20.85 16.09 7.05
CA VAL A 284 21.15 16.00 8.49
C VAL A 284 20.15 16.81 9.32
N ASP A 285 19.85 18.04 8.90
CA ASP A 285 18.90 18.91 9.62
C ASP A 285 17.45 18.49 9.37
N ASP A 286 17.16 18.00 8.17
CA ASP A 286 15.90 17.33 7.86
C ASP A 286 15.68 16.11 8.77
N ALA A 287 16.70 15.27 8.98
CA ALA A 287 16.60 14.10 9.86
C ALA A 287 16.33 14.48 11.32
N LYS A 288 16.98 15.55 11.83
CA LYS A 288 16.69 16.09 13.16
C LYS A 288 15.25 16.61 13.25
N SER A 289 14.78 17.29 12.22
CA SER A 289 13.41 17.80 12.14
C SER A 289 12.41 16.63 12.20
N LEU A 290 12.66 15.56 11.44
CA LEU A 290 11.85 14.34 11.47
C LEU A 290 11.80 13.72 12.86
N LEU A 291 12.94 13.62 13.56
CA LEU A 291 12.95 13.11 14.95
C LEU A 291 12.08 13.97 15.87
N ALA A 292 12.13 15.30 15.75
CA ALA A 292 11.27 16.17 16.54
C ALA A 292 9.77 15.98 16.24
N PHE A 293 9.39 15.62 15.01
CA PHE A 293 8.01 15.19 14.71
C PHE A 293 7.68 13.84 15.35
N CYS A 294 8.59 12.87 15.23
CA CYS A 294 8.43 11.55 15.81
C CYS A 294 8.25 11.60 17.33
N ASP A 295 9.05 12.41 18.04
CA ASP A 295 8.98 12.56 19.50
C ASP A 295 7.61 13.10 19.96
N ARG A 296 7.01 14.01 19.16
CA ARG A 296 5.65 14.52 19.45
C ARG A 296 4.60 13.44 19.27
N ALA A 297 4.66 12.69 18.17
CA ALA A 297 3.75 11.58 17.93
C ALA A 297 3.90 10.49 19.00
N ASP A 298 5.12 10.14 19.37
CA ASP A 298 5.41 9.13 20.39
C ASP A 298 4.90 9.54 21.78
N ALA A 299 5.00 10.81 22.16
CA ALA A 299 4.47 11.28 23.44
C ALA A 299 2.95 11.02 23.57
N VAL A 300 2.21 11.25 22.48
CA VAL A 300 0.77 10.94 22.42
C VAL A 300 0.53 9.42 22.43
N LEU A 301 1.28 8.68 21.62
CA LEU A 301 1.11 7.22 21.52
C LEU A 301 1.49 6.49 22.81
N ASP A 302 2.48 6.99 23.57
CA ASP A 302 2.84 6.48 24.90
C ASP A 302 1.74 6.72 25.92
N LYS A 303 1.14 7.92 25.88
CA LYS A 303 -0.06 8.22 26.67
C LYS A 303 -1.18 7.22 26.33
N TRP A 304 -1.45 7.03 25.05
CA TRP A 304 -2.50 6.11 24.59
C TRP A 304 -2.19 4.66 24.92
N ALA A 305 -0.94 4.21 24.85
CA ALA A 305 -0.55 2.85 25.21
C ALA A 305 -0.89 2.53 26.69
N ARG A 306 -0.80 3.52 27.57
CA ARG A 306 -1.17 3.40 28.99
C ARG A 306 -2.69 3.46 29.21
N GLN A 307 -3.40 4.24 28.42
CA GLN A 307 -4.82 4.58 28.65
C GLN A 307 -5.81 3.76 27.83
N ALA A 308 -5.40 3.23 26.68
CA ALA A 308 -6.26 2.51 25.76
C ALA A 308 -6.87 1.27 26.45
N LYS A 309 -8.19 1.19 26.42
CA LYS A 309 -8.98 0.09 26.98
C LYS A 309 -9.20 -1.01 25.94
N ARG A 310 -9.09 -0.68 24.64
CA ARG A 310 -9.37 -1.56 23.49
C ARG A 310 -8.33 -1.35 22.38
N ASN A 311 -8.24 -2.31 21.46
CA ASN A 311 -7.41 -2.22 20.24
C ASN A 311 -5.97 -1.76 20.47
N LYS A 312 -5.33 -2.28 21.52
CA LYS A 312 -3.93 -1.97 21.86
C LYS A 312 -2.95 -2.38 20.77
N ALA A 313 -3.32 -3.36 19.94
CA ALA A 313 -2.55 -3.74 18.74
C ALA A 313 -2.39 -2.56 17.78
N THR A 314 -3.47 -1.84 17.47
CA THR A 314 -3.44 -0.65 16.62
C THR A 314 -2.49 0.42 17.19
N VAL A 315 -2.48 0.66 18.52
CA VAL A 315 -1.52 1.60 19.14
C VAL A 315 -0.08 1.12 18.95
N ALA A 316 0.20 -0.17 19.12
CA ALA A 316 1.53 -0.74 18.90
C ALA A 316 1.99 -0.58 17.44
N PHE A 317 1.09 -0.78 16.47
CA PHE A 317 1.40 -0.56 15.05
C PHE A 317 1.59 0.92 14.70
N LEU A 318 0.84 1.84 15.32
CA LEU A 318 1.07 3.28 15.17
C LEU A 318 2.45 3.69 15.71
N LYS A 319 2.85 3.17 16.88
CA LYS A 319 4.21 3.37 17.41
C LYS A 319 5.27 2.80 16.48
N HIS A 320 4.99 1.64 15.87
CA HIS A 320 5.90 1.07 14.89
C HIS A 320 6.01 1.93 13.61
N ASP A 321 4.94 2.55 13.13
CA ASP A 321 5.01 3.52 12.01
C ASP A 321 5.94 4.70 12.36
N VAL A 322 5.84 5.24 13.58
CA VAL A 322 6.76 6.28 14.08
C VAL A 322 8.20 5.75 14.17
N HIS A 323 8.38 4.53 14.66
CA HIS A 323 9.69 3.89 14.80
C HIS A 323 10.43 3.71 13.46
N ILE A 324 9.71 3.39 12.37
CA ILE A 324 10.28 3.31 11.01
C ILE A 324 10.91 4.67 10.61
N HIS A 325 10.24 5.79 10.90
CA HIS A 325 10.75 7.13 10.58
C HIS A 325 11.92 7.52 11.47
N GLN A 326 11.86 7.17 12.76
CA GLN A 326 12.99 7.34 13.67
C GLN A 326 14.22 6.58 13.18
N ALA A 327 14.06 5.32 12.76
CA ALA A 327 15.15 4.51 12.23
C ALA A 327 15.75 5.12 10.96
N ALA A 328 14.92 5.66 10.05
CA ALA A 328 15.39 6.33 8.83
C ALA A 328 16.17 7.62 9.16
N ALA A 329 15.70 8.43 10.10
CA ALA A 329 16.41 9.62 10.55
C ALA A 329 17.73 9.26 11.26
N ARG A 330 17.70 8.30 12.18
CA ARG A 330 18.90 7.81 12.90
C ARG A 330 19.92 7.22 11.94
N ARG A 331 19.49 6.52 10.89
CA ARG A 331 20.35 6.02 9.81
C ARG A 331 21.17 7.15 9.18
N ILE A 332 20.51 8.25 8.80
CA ILE A 332 21.17 9.43 8.23
C ILE A 332 22.19 10.01 9.22
N LEU A 333 21.78 10.22 10.47
CA LEU A 333 22.64 10.82 11.50
C LEU A 333 23.85 9.94 11.86
N CYS A 334 23.67 8.62 11.90
CA CYS A 334 24.76 7.68 12.16
C CYS A 334 25.78 7.69 11.01
N VAL A 335 25.33 7.70 9.76
CA VAL A 335 26.23 7.75 8.60
C VAL A 335 26.96 9.09 8.54
N ASP A 336 26.29 10.20 8.83
CA ASP A 336 26.94 11.51 8.97
C ASP A 336 28.01 11.51 10.07
N ALA A 337 27.74 10.91 11.23
CA ALA A 337 28.74 10.78 12.31
C ALA A 337 29.97 9.97 11.87
N VAL A 338 29.77 8.90 11.08
CA VAL A 338 30.85 8.12 10.48
C VAL A 338 31.67 8.95 9.50
N LEU A 339 31.02 9.69 8.60
CA LEU A 339 31.70 10.58 7.64
C LEU A 339 32.55 11.65 8.36
N ARG A 340 32.00 12.30 9.39
CA ARG A 340 32.73 13.28 10.20
C ARG A 340 33.90 12.67 10.96
N TRP A 341 33.74 11.43 11.45
CA TRP A 341 34.84 10.69 12.08
C TRP A 341 35.95 10.34 11.07
N GLN A 342 35.60 9.88 9.86
CA GLN A 342 36.59 9.57 8.81
C GLN A 342 37.42 10.81 8.43
N GLU A 343 36.77 11.97 8.27
CA GLU A 343 37.49 13.21 7.96
C GLU A 343 38.46 13.60 9.08
N LYS A 344 38.07 13.42 10.34
CA LYS A 344 38.98 13.61 11.48
C LYS A 344 40.12 12.59 11.49
N ALA A 345 39.83 11.33 11.19
CA ALA A 345 40.81 10.25 11.17
C ALA A 345 41.85 10.41 10.06
N LYS A 346 41.47 11.02 8.91
CA LYS A 346 42.42 11.41 7.86
C LYS A 346 43.41 12.47 8.34
N ALA A 347 42.93 13.44 9.13
CA ALA A 347 43.75 14.50 9.68
C ALA A 347 44.62 14.04 10.88
N GLN A 348 44.11 13.09 11.66
CA GLN A 348 44.76 12.51 12.85
C GLN A 348 44.49 11.01 12.89
N PRO A 349 45.42 10.15 12.44
CA PRO A 349 45.20 8.71 12.37
C PRO A 349 44.80 8.12 13.72
N VAL A 350 43.61 7.53 13.79
CA VAL A 350 43.11 6.81 14.98
C VAL A 350 42.98 5.34 14.63
N ALA A 351 43.40 4.45 15.54
CA ALA A 351 43.40 3.00 15.31
C ALA A 351 41.99 2.37 15.21
N ALA A 352 40.96 3.02 15.78
CA ALA A 352 39.57 2.53 15.74
C ALA A 352 38.58 3.69 15.95
N ALA A 353 37.32 3.49 15.56
CA ALA A 353 36.27 4.47 15.82
C ALA A 353 35.93 4.57 17.33
N SER A 354 35.53 5.76 17.78
CA SER A 354 35.14 5.96 19.18
C SER A 354 33.78 5.31 19.49
N LYS A 355 33.52 5.07 20.78
CA LYS A 355 32.21 4.55 21.24
C LYS A 355 31.04 5.42 20.77
N ASP A 356 31.23 6.74 20.69
CA ASP A 356 30.21 7.69 20.25
C ASP A 356 29.79 7.53 18.77
N VAL A 357 30.60 6.85 17.95
CA VAL A 357 30.27 6.49 16.56
C VAL A 357 29.65 5.10 16.49
N ILE A 358 30.15 4.16 17.29
CA ILE A 358 29.75 2.74 17.23
C ILE A 358 28.40 2.49 17.93
N GLN A 359 28.19 3.05 19.12
CA GLN A 359 26.98 2.78 19.92
C GLN A 359 25.67 3.18 19.19
N PRO A 360 25.59 4.34 18.50
CA PRO A 360 24.40 4.67 17.71
C PRO A 360 24.12 3.68 16.57
N LEU A 361 25.17 3.12 15.94
CA LEU A 361 25.01 2.10 14.91
C LEU A 361 24.51 0.78 15.51
N GLU A 362 25.01 0.37 16.69
CA GLU A 362 24.52 -0.82 17.40
C GLU A 362 23.05 -0.65 17.82
N ALA A 363 22.64 0.53 18.27
CA ALA A 363 21.23 0.85 18.54
C ALA A 363 20.38 0.78 17.26
N LEU A 364 20.90 1.28 16.13
CA LEU A 364 20.23 1.19 14.84
C LEU A 364 20.03 -0.27 14.38
N VAL A 365 20.98 -1.17 14.64
CA VAL A 365 20.77 -2.62 14.40
C VAL A 365 19.58 -3.16 15.18
N LYS A 366 19.40 -2.73 16.43
CA LYS A 366 18.22 -3.08 17.25
C LYS A 366 16.92 -2.51 16.71
N ASP A 367 16.95 -1.29 16.16
CA ASP A 367 15.81 -0.73 15.45
C ASP A 367 15.39 -1.67 14.29
N TYR A 368 16.34 -2.12 13.47
CA TYR A 368 16.06 -3.06 12.37
C TYR A 368 15.46 -4.40 12.82
N GLU A 369 16.01 -5.01 13.88
CA GLU A 369 15.49 -6.27 14.44
C GLU A 369 14.02 -6.13 14.90
N GLN A 370 13.70 -5.03 15.58
CA GLN A 370 12.34 -4.75 16.03
C GLN A 370 11.39 -4.47 14.85
N MET A 371 11.85 -3.73 13.83
CA MET A 371 11.04 -3.53 12.63
C MET A 371 10.74 -4.87 11.95
N GLU A 372 11.73 -5.72 11.72
CA GLU A 372 11.55 -7.04 11.12
C GLU A 372 10.52 -7.89 11.88
N ALA A 373 10.56 -7.88 13.21
CA ALA A 373 9.61 -8.59 14.06
C ALA A 373 8.17 -8.06 13.88
N MET A 374 7.98 -6.74 13.82
CA MET A 374 6.67 -6.13 13.63
C MET A 374 6.10 -6.36 12.21
N PHE A 375 6.95 -6.34 11.18
CA PHE A 375 6.52 -6.72 9.82
C PHE A 375 6.05 -8.17 9.79
N LYS A 376 6.87 -9.11 10.29
CA LYS A 376 6.50 -10.54 10.38
C LYS A 376 5.18 -10.75 11.11
N ARG A 377 4.97 -10.01 12.20
CA ARG A 377 3.70 -10.02 12.94
C ARG A 377 2.53 -9.55 12.06
N SER A 378 2.64 -8.40 11.40
CA SER A 378 1.59 -7.86 10.52
C SER A 378 1.23 -8.81 9.38
N VAL A 379 2.23 -9.43 8.74
CA VAL A 379 1.98 -10.36 7.63
C VAL A 379 1.16 -11.55 8.11
N LYS A 380 1.58 -12.14 9.24
CA LYS A 380 0.89 -13.31 9.82
C LYS A 380 -0.51 -12.97 10.32
N GLU A 381 -0.69 -11.83 10.98
CA GLU A 381 -2.00 -11.38 11.46
C GLU A 381 -2.98 -11.10 10.29
N ALA A 382 -2.47 -10.69 9.12
CA ALA A 382 -3.26 -10.52 7.91
C ALA A 382 -3.49 -11.83 7.11
N GLY A 383 -3.03 -12.98 7.62
CA GLY A 383 -3.13 -14.27 6.92
C GLY A 383 -2.16 -14.45 5.75
N GLY A 384 -1.10 -13.64 5.69
CA GLY A 384 -0.03 -13.75 4.70
C GLY A 384 1.05 -14.79 5.06
N GLY A 385 2.04 -14.90 4.18
CA GLY A 385 3.20 -15.79 4.29
C GLY A 385 4.35 -15.18 5.09
N ASP A 386 5.58 -15.35 4.63
CA ASP A 386 6.79 -14.89 5.30
C ASP A 386 7.34 -13.57 4.73
N CYS A 387 8.19 -12.89 5.51
CA CYS A 387 9.01 -11.80 4.98
C CYS A 387 10.24 -12.39 4.25
N VAL A 388 10.37 -12.09 2.97
CA VAL A 388 11.44 -12.61 2.08
C VAL A 388 12.37 -11.50 1.62
N ASP A 389 13.60 -11.88 1.27
CA ASP A 389 14.66 -10.92 0.90
C ASP A 389 14.61 -10.49 -0.57
N LYS A 390 13.83 -11.19 -1.41
CA LYS A 390 13.70 -10.91 -2.84
C LYS A 390 12.24 -10.90 -3.28
N HIS A 391 11.89 -9.90 -4.07
CA HIS A 391 10.61 -9.87 -4.75
C HIS A 391 10.54 -10.93 -5.86
N SER A 392 9.47 -11.71 -5.86
CA SER A 392 9.08 -12.51 -7.02
C SER A 392 7.57 -12.76 -7.00
N TRP A 393 6.96 -12.90 -8.17
CA TRP A 393 5.54 -13.25 -8.27
C TRP A 393 5.21 -14.61 -7.61
N ALA A 394 6.18 -15.52 -7.54
CA ALA A 394 6.02 -16.80 -6.85
C ALA A 394 5.95 -16.63 -5.33
N ASN A 395 6.68 -15.66 -4.76
CA ASN A 395 6.62 -15.31 -3.35
C ASN A 395 5.27 -14.63 -3.05
N THR A 396 4.86 -13.66 -3.86
CA THR A 396 3.55 -12.99 -3.72
C THR A 396 2.39 -13.99 -3.74
N ALA A 397 2.46 -15.02 -4.60
CA ALA A 397 1.43 -16.06 -4.68
C ALA A 397 1.31 -16.93 -3.41
N LYS A 398 2.35 -16.98 -2.58
CA LYS A 398 2.34 -17.64 -1.25
C LYS A 398 1.91 -16.70 -0.12
N GLY A 399 1.60 -15.44 -0.46
CA GLY A 399 1.38 -14.38 0.51
C GLY A 399 2.67 -13.83 1.13
N ASP A 400 3.85 -14.21 0.62
CA ASP A 400 5.12 -13.69 1.12
C ASP A 400 5.31 -12.22 0.71
N ILE A 401 5.94 -11.44 1.58
CA ILE A 401 6.19 -10.01 1.35
C ILE A 401 7.68 -9.74 1.27
N TRP A 402 8.07 -8.94 0.28
CA TRP A 402 9.43 -8.45 0.20
C TRP A 402 9.75 -7.45 1.31
N PHE A 403 10.80 -7.72 2.09
CA PHE A 403 11.25 -6.88 3.19
C PHE A 403 12.73 -6.51 3.06
N ARG A 404 13.03 -5.31 2.55
CA ARG A 404 14.41 -4.87 2.28
C ARG A 404 15.24 -4.49 3.51
N ALA A 405 14.61 -4.24 4.66
CA ALA A 405 15.31 -3.69 5.82
C ALA A 405 16.40 -4.64 6.37
N ARG A 406 16.28 -5.96 6.13
CA ARG A 406 17.33 -6.94 6.49
C ARG A 406 18.66 -6.64 5.79
N ALA A 407 18.63 -6.34 4.49
CA ALA A 407 19.85 -5.99 3.74
C ALA A 407 20.50 -4.69 4.28
N GLY A 408 19.67 -3.73 4.68
CA GLY A 408 20.11 -2.53 5.39
C GLY A 408 20.82 -2.83 6.70
N ARG A 409 20.23 -3.70 7.55
CA ARG A 409 20.81 -4.16 8.82
C ARG A 409 22.17 -4.81 8.61
N GLU A 410 22.27 -5.78 7.70
CA GLU A 410 23.54 -6.47 7.39
C GLU A 410 24.62 -5.49 6.91
N GLY A 411 24.22 -4.43 6.19
CA GLY A 411 25.10 -3.33 5.82
C GLY A 411 25.60 -2.52 7.03
N VAL A 412 24.74 -2.27 8.03
CA VAL A 412 25.12 -1.59 9.28
C VAL A 412 26.08 -2.45 10.10
N GLU A 413 25.80 -3.75 10.23
CA GLU A 413 26.65 -4.70 10.96
C GLU A 413 28.06 -4.78 10.37
N LYS A 414 28.16 -4.90 9.04
CA LYS A 414 29.46 -4.87 8.33
C LYS A 414 30.20 -3.56 8.57
N LEU A 415 29.49 -2.44 8.61
CA LEU A 415 30.09 -1.14 8.92
C LEU A 415 30.64 -1.10 10.34
N ILE A 416 29.88 -1.58 11.34
CA ILE A 416 30.34 -1.65 12.73
C ILE A 416 31.65 -2.45 12.83
N GLU A 417 31.71 -3.62 12.18
CA GLU A 417 32.90 -4.46 12.19
C GLU A 417 34.11 -3.77 11.55
N ALA A 418 33.92 -3.10 10.41
CA ALA A 418 34.99 -2.34 9.75
C ALA A 418 35.52 -1.20 10.66
N LEU A 419 34.62 -0.46 11.32
CA LEU A 419 34.97 0.63 12.23
C LEU A 419 35.72 0.15 13.48
N LYS A 420 35.36 -1.04 14.01
CA LYS A 420 36.05 -1.68 15.14
C LYS A 420 37.47 -2.13 14.78
N GLN A 421 37.69 -2.52 13.52
CA GLN A 421 38.98 -3.00 13.03
C GLN A 421 39.91 -1.87 12.55
N GLY A 422 39.47 -0.61 12.58
CA GLY A 422 40.24 0.51 12.03
C GLY A 422 40.43 0.43 10.52
N ALA A 423 39.66 -0.42 9.84
CA ALA A 423 39.75 -0.57 8.40
C ALA A 423 39.35 0.76 7.74
N THR A 424 40.04 1.10 6.65
CA THR A 424 39.53 2.13 5.75
C THR A 424 38.17 1.65 5.28
N THR A 425 37.12 2.36 5.69
CA THR A 425 35.77 2.20 5.15
C THR A 425 35.72 2.79 3.74
N GLU A 426 36.71 2.46 2.91
CA GLU A 426 36.80 2.87 1.51
C GLU A 426 35.56 2.34 0.78
N GLY A 427 34.79 3.25 0.21
CA GLY A 427 33.52 2.93 -0.44
C GLY A 427 32.28 3.18 0.42
N LEU A 428 32.40 3.68 1.65
CA LEU A 428 31.37 4.51 2.29
C LEU A 428 31.45 5.93 1.75
#